data_AF-A0A5C7M5T7-F1
#
_entry.id   AF-A0A5C7M5T7-F1
#
_cell.length_a   1.000
_cell.length_b   1.000
_cell.length_c   1.000
_cell.angle_alpha   90.00
_cell.angle_beta   90.00
_cell.angle_gamma   90.00
#
_symmetry.space_group_name_H-M   'P 1'
#
loop_
_entity.id
_entity.type
_entity.pdbx_description
1 polymer ?
#
loop_
_entity_poly.entity_id
_entity_poly.type
_entity_poly.pdbx_seq_one_letter_code
_entity_poly.pdbx_strand_id
1 'polypeptide(L)'
;AEGIEIGPSPAEADHIASFALPIDDLDLTVRSYNCLKREGVHTVGELVARTESDLLDIRNFGQKSIDEVKIKLHQLGLSLKDSPATFDPSQVAGYDVATGTWNSDASYDLDADQDYAETEQL
;
A
#
# COMPACT_ATOMS: atom_id res chain seq x y z
N ALA A 1 26.34 -15.77 -35.13
CA ALA A 1 25.40 -14.69 -34.77
C ALA A 1 25.44 -14.61 -33.26
N GLU A 2 26.16 -13.61 -32.75
CA GLU A 2 26.37 -13.42 -31.31
C GLU A 2 25.04 -12.95 -30.71
N GLY A 3 24.54 -13.71 -29.74
CA GLY A 3 23.34 -13.34 -29.00
C GLY A 3 23.66 -12.12 -28.15
N ILE A 4 22.93 -11.04 -28.36
CA ILE A 4 23.05 -9.85 -27.52
C ILE A 4 22.41 -10.23 -26.18
N GLU A 5 23.26 -10.49 -25.19
CA GLU A 5 22.88 -10.58 -23.79
C GLU A 5 22.45 -9.17 -23.35
N ILE A 6 21.20 -8.81 -23.66
CA ILE A 6 20.55 -7.66 -23.02
C ILE A 6 20.43 -8.06 -21.55
N GLY A 7 21.43 -7.66 -20.77
CA GLY A 7 21.29 -7.57 -19.33
C GLY A 7 20.08 -6.68 -19.00
N PRO A 8 19.44 -6.90 -17.85
CA PRO A 8 18.29 -6.10 -17.45
C PRO A 8 18.64 -4.61 -17.56
N SER A 9 17.73 -3.82 -18.12
CA SER A 9 17.95 -2.38 -18.26
C SER A 9 18.23 -1.78 -16.88
N PRO A 10 18.97 -0.65 -16.79
CA PRO A 10 19.27 -0.03 -15.50
C PRO A 10 18.04 0.19 -14.61
N ALA A 11 16.87 0.46 -15.21
CA ALA A 11 15.61 0.57 -14.49
C ALA A 11 15.19 -0.78 -13.86
N GLU A 12 15.33 -1.89 -14.58
CA GLU A 12 15.02 -3.22 -14.06
C GLU A 12 15.96 -3.62 -12.92
N ALA A 13 17.24 -3.21 -12.97
CA ALA A 13 18.17 -3.43 -11.87
C ALA A 13 17.78 -2.68 -10.58
N ASP A 14 17.31 -1.44 -10.72
CA ASP A 14 16.83 -0.64 -9.58
C ASP A 14 15.53 -1.22 -8.99
N HIS A 15 14.61 -1.70 -9.84
CA HIS A 15 13.40 -2.40 -9.38
C HIS A 15 13.75 -3.70 -8.62
N ILE A 16 14.73 -4.46 -9.11
CA ILE A 16 15.21 -5.69 -8.46
C ILE A 16 15.77 -5.39 -7.06
N ALA A 17 16.54 -4.31 -6.90
CA ALA A 17 17.07 -3.91 -5.60
C ALA A 17 15.94 -3.55 -4.62
N SER A 18 14.95 -2.77 -5.08
CA SER A 18 13.81 -2.38 -4.25
C SER A 18 12.92 -3.57 -3.86
N PHE A 19 12.81 -4.62 -4.68
CA PHE A 19 12.04 -5.81 -4.33
C PHE A 19 12.64 -6.65 -3.20
N ALA A 20 13.96 -6.61 -3.02
CA ALA A 20 14.64 -7.31 -1.94
C ALA A 20 14.52 -6.61 -0.59
N LEU A 21 14.00 -5.37 -0.54
CA LEU A 21 13.85 -4.62 0.70
C LEU A 21 12.82 -5.30 1.63
N PRO A 22 13.10 -5.40 2.93
CA PRO A 22 12.14 -5.90 3.89
C PRO A 22 11.01 -4.87 4.09
N ILE A 23 9.80 -5.35 4.38
CA ILE A 23 8.68 -4.45 4.70
C ILE A 23 8.92 -3.66 6.01
N ASP A 24 9.86 -4.10 6.84
CA ASP A 24 10.32 -3.40 8.05
C ASP A 24 10.89 -2.01 7.71
N ASP A 25 11.56 -1.88 6.56
CA ASP A 25 12.23 -0.64 6.13
C ASP A 25 11.26 0.37 5.48
N LEU A 26 9.99 0.00 5.27
CA LEU A 26 8.98 0.88 4.70
C LEU A 26 8.40 1.88 5.72
N ASP A 27 8.74 1.78 7.01
CA ASP A 27 8.18 2.59 8.11
C ASP A 27 6.64 2.65 8.05
N LEU A 28 6.01 1.49 7.86
CA LEU A 28 4.55 1.33 7.89
C LEU A 28 4.05 1.43 9.33
N THR A 29 2.77 1.74 9.51
CA THR A 29 2.18 1.64 10.85
C THR A 29 2.20 0.21 11.36
N VAL A 30 2.25 0.06 12.69
CA VAL A 30 2.25 -1.24 13.38
C VAL A 30 1.08 -2.12 12.92
N ARG A 31 -0.07 -1.53 12.55
CA ARG A 31 -1.23 -2.25 12.04
C ARG A 31 -0.94 -2.85 10.66
N SER A 32 -0.58 -2.00 9.70
CA SER A 32 -0.29 -2.39 8.32
C SER A 32 0.83 -3.44 8.28
N TYR A 33 1.90 -3.20 9.04
CA TYR A 33 3.01 -4.14 9.22
C TYR A 33 2.57 -5.52 9.73
N ASN A 34 1.85 -5.57 10.85
CA ASN A 34 1.45 -6.84 11.45
C ASN A 34 0.45 -7.61 10.60
N CYS A 35 -0.42 -6.93 9.86
CA CYS A 35 -1.33 -7.59 8.92
C CYS A 35 -0.55 -8.25 7.76
N LEU A 36 0.37 -7.51 7.13
CA LEU A 36 1.20 -8.03 6.04
C LEU A 36 2.05 -9.23 6.48
N LYS A 37 2.69 -9.11 7.65
CA LYS A 37 3.52 -10.19 8.22
C LYS A 37 2.72 -11.47 8.51
N ARG A 38 1.46 -11.34 8.94
CA ARG A 38 0.59 -12.49 9.21
C ARG A 38 0.13 -13.19 7.93
N GLU A 39 0.03 -12.46 6.83
CA GLU A 39 -0.22 -13.02 5.50
C GLU A 39 1.05 -13.55 4.81
N GLY A 40 2.17 -13.56 5.53
CA GLY A 40 3.44 -14.08 5.03
C GLY A 40 4.15 -13.16 4.05
N VAL A 41 3.79 -11.88 4.02
CA VAL A 41 4.50 -10.86 3.23
C VAL A 41 5.62 -10.29 4.10
N HIS A 42 6.86 -10.48 3.68
CA HIS A 42 8.07 -10.03 4.38
C HIS A 42 8.90 -9.04 3.55
N THR A 43 8.74 -9.05 2.24
CA THR A 43 9.52 -8.20 1.32
C THR A 43 8.63 -7.32 0.45
N VAL A 44 9.20 -6.23 -0.04
CA VAL A 44 8.53 -5.32 -1.00
C VAL A 44 8.16 -6.05 -2.29
N GLY A 45 8.99 -6.98 -2.76
CA GLY A 45 8.68 -7.78 -3.95
C GLY A 45 7.43 -8.62 -3.80
N GLU A 46 7.25 -9.26 -2.63
CA GLU A 46 6.03 -10.01 -2.30
C GLU A 46 4.81 -9.08 -2.20
N LEU A 47 4.98 -7.87 -1.66
CA LEU A 47 3.92 -6.88 -1.53
C LEU A 47 3.44 -6.36 -2.89
N VAL A 48 4.37 -6.00 -3.79
CA VAL A 48 4.07 -5.52 -5.15
C VAL A 48 3.39 -6.60 -6.01
N ALA A 49 3.66 -7.88 -5.73
CA ALA A 49 3.00 -8.99 -6.41
C ALA A 49 1.53 -9.16 -6.03
N ARG A 50 1.07 -8.56 -4.92
CA ARG A 50 -0.33 -8.58 -4.47
C ARG A 50 -1.15 -7.50 -5.17
N THR A 51 -2.45 -7.78 -5.28
CA THR A 51 -3.43 -6.79 -5.72
C THR A 51 -3.99 -6.01 -4.55
N GLU A 52 -4.48 -4.80 -4.79
CA GLU A 52 -5.20 -4.01 -3.80
C GLU A 52 -6.41 -4.77 -3.24
N SER A 53 -7.12 -5.51 -4.08
CA SER A 53 -8.22 -6.38 -3.64
C SER A 53 -7.74 -7.47 -2.68
N ASP A 54 -6.62 -8.13 -2.96
CA ASP A 54 -6.07 -9.15 -2.06
C ASP A 54 -5.70 -8.55 -0.69
N LEU A 55 -5.21 -7.30 -0.69
CA LEU A 55 -4.89 -6.58 0.54
C LEU A 55 -6.13 -6.18 1.32
N LEU A 56 -7.22 -5.77 0.65
CA LEU A 56 -8.51 -5.47 1.29
C LEU A 56 -9.15 -6.68 1.97
N ASP A 57 -8.93 -7.88 1.43
CA ASP A 57 -9.46 -9.12 1.99
C ASP A 57 -8.73 -9.55 3.29
N ILE A 58 -7.57 -8.95 3.59
CA ILE A 58 -6.81 -9.25 4.81
C ILE A 58 -7.59 -8.74 6.03
N ARG A 59 -7.76 -9.61 7.02
CA ARG A 59 -8.47 -9.26 8.25
C ARG A 59 -7.80 -8.08 8.96
N ASN A 60 -8.59 -7.06 9.27
CA ASN A 60 -8.16 -5.80 9.87
C ASN A 60 -7.26 -4.93 8.97
N PHE A 61 -7.17 -5.22 7.68
CA PHE A 61 -6.62 -4.28 6.71
C PHE A 61 -7.74 -3.36 6.23
N GLY A 62 -7.47 -2.06 6.15
CA GLY A 62 -8.46 -1.06 5.75
C GLY A 62 -7.86 -0.08 4.75
N GLN A 63 -8.70 0.83 4.24
CA GLN A 63 -8.30 1.82 3.23
C GLN A 63 -7.05 2.60 3.64
N LYS A 64 -6.98 3.06 4.89
CA LYS A 64 -5.79 3.70 5.45
C LYS A 64 -4.51 2.86 5.30
N SER A 65 -4.56 1.57 5.62
CA SER A 65 -3.40 0.69 5.51
C SER A 65 -2.96 0.47 4.05
N ILE A 66 -3.91 0.52 3.11
CA ILE A 66 -3.63 0.44 1.68
C ILE A 66 -2.98 1.72 1.19
N ASP A 67 -3.53 2.86 1.58
CA ASP A 67 -2.97 4.17 1.22
C ASP A 67 -1.55 4.31 1.75
N GLU A 68 -1.29 3.89 3.00
CA GLU A 68 0.06 3.78 3.57
C GLU A 68 0.99 2.97 2.67
N VAL A 69 0.59 1.77 2.27
CA VAL A 69 1.38 0.92 1.38
C VAL A 69 1.63 1.59 0.03
N LYS A 70 0.59 2.14 -0.61
CA LYS A 70 0.70 2.79 -1.92
C LYS A 70 1.63 3.99 -1.89
N ILE A 71 1.55 4.83 -0.85
CA ILE A 71 2.45 5.98 -0.66
C ILE A 71 3.90 5.51 -0.56
N LYS A 72 4.17 4.49 0.25
CA LYS A 72 5.54 3.98 0.44
C LYS A 72 6.09 3.32 -0.82
N LEU A 73 5.27 2.56 -1.53
CA LEU A 73 5.66 1.99 -2.83
C LEU A 73 5.93 3.11 -3.86
N HIS A 74 5.08 4.13 -3.92
CA HIS A 74 5.27 5.27 -4.82
C HIS A 74 6.56 6.03 -4.54
N GLN A 75 6.96 6.19 -3.27
CA GLN A 75 8.25 6.79 -2.89
C GLN A 75 9.46 6.00 -3.40
N LEU A 76 9.31 4.68 -3.58
CA LEU A 76 10.31 3.79 -4.15
C LEU A 76 10.22 3.67 -5.69
N GLY A 77 9.31 4.41 -6.33
CA GLY A 77 9.03 4.30 -7.76
C GLY A 77 8.34 2.99 -8.14
N LEU A 78 7.63 2.37 -7.19
CA LEU A 78 6.90 1.12 -7.35
C LEU A 78 5.39 1.35 -7.22
N SER A 79 4.61 0.39 -7.71
CA SER A 79 3.15 0.38 -7.57
C SER A 79 2.67 -1.06 -7.33
N LEU A 80 1.47 -1.22 -6.76
CA LEU A 80 0.81 -2.52 -6.70
C LEU A 80 0.47 -3.02 -8.10
N LYS A 81 0.23 -4.33 -8.23
CA LYS A 81 -0.01 -5.01 -9.51
C LYS A 81 -1.22 -4.46 -10.29
N ASP A 82 -2.28 -4.08 -9.60
CA ASP A 82 -3.55 -3.60 -10.16
C ASP A 82 -3.74 -2.09 -9.99
N SER A 83 -2.81 -1.41 -9.31
CA SER A 83 -2.89 0.02 -9.09
C SER A 83 -2.30 0.79 -10.28
N PRO A 84 -2.99 1.82 -10.80
CA PRO A 84 -2.49 2.61 -11.90
C PRO A 84 -1.22 3.37 -11.50
N ALA A 85 -0.25 3.47 -12.43
CA ALA A 85 1.02 4.18 -12.21
C ALA A 85 0.87 5.70 -11.96
N THR A 86 -0.35 6.23 -11.99
CA THR A 86 -0.69 7.63 -11.76
C THR A 86 -1.18 7.91 -10.34
N PHE A 87 -0.77 7.11 -9.35
CA PHE A 87 -1.11 7.35 -7.95
C PHE A 87 -0.51 8.69 -7.49
N ASP A 88 -1.35 9.61 -7.04
CA ASP A 88 -0.94 10.91 -6.51
C ASP A 88 -1.12 10.93 -4.97
N PRO A 89 -0.03 10.89 -4.19
CA PRO A 89 -0.12 10.91 -2.74
C PRO A 89 -0.72 12.21 -2.17
N SER A 90 -0.75 13.31 -2.95
CA SER A 90 -1.36 14.58 -2.51
C SER A 90 -2.89 14.54 -2.43
N GLN A 91 -3.51 13.56 -3.11
CA GLN A 91 -4.95 13.36 -3.12
C GLN A 91 -5.42 12.39 -2.01
N VAL A 92 -4.49 11.80 -1.26
CA VAL A 92 -4.82 10.87 -0.18
C VAL A 92 -5.36 11.67 1.01
N ALA A 93 -6.60 11.36 1.41
CA ALA A 93 -7.24 12.01 2.53
C ALA A 93 -6.42 11.83 3.81
N GLY A 94 -6.11 12.94 4.48
CA GLY A 94 -5.37 12.92 5.75
C GLY A 94 -3.88 12.63 5.66
N TYR A 95 -3.31 12.48 4.47
CA TYR A 95 -1.87 12.40 4.28
C TYR A 95 -1.29 13.76 3.90
N ASP A 96 -0.30 14.23 4.66
CA ASP A 96 0.47 15.42 4.28
C ASP A 96 1.78 15.00 3.62
N VAL A 97 1.89 15.25 2.32
CA VAL A 97 3.08 14.92 1.51
C VAL A 97 4.30 15.74 1.91
N ALA A 98 4.11 16.97 2.41
CA ALA A 98 5.21 17.84 2.80
C ALA A 98 5.84 17.39 4.13
N THR A 99 5.03 16.88 5.05
CA THR A 99 5.49 16.42 6.38
C THR A 99 5.62 14.91 6.50
N GLY A 100 5.12 14.14 5.52
CA GLY A 100 5.10 12.68 5.54
C GLY A 100 4.25 12.08 6.65
N THR A 101 3.35 12.88 7.25
CA THR A 101 2.61 12.53 8.47
C THR A 101 1.11 12.41 8.18
N TRP A 102 0.45 11.53 8.93
CA TRP A 102 -1.00 11.38 8.92
C TRP A 102 -1.65 12.39 9.86
N ASN A 103 -2.57 13.20 9.35
CA ASN A 103 -3.39 14.06 10.20
C ASN A 103 -4.40 13.18 10.95
N SER A 104 -4.29 13.13 12.28
CA SER A 104 -5.20 12.35 13.13
C SER A 104 -6.63 12.90 13.15
N ASP A 105 -6.82 14.16 12.73
CA ASP A 105 -8.12 14.83 12.60
C ASP A 105 -8.78 14.61 11.24
N ALA A 106 -8.04 14.08 10.25
CA ALA A 106 -8.64 13.69 8.99
C ALA A 106 -9.41 12.39 9.20
N SER A 107 -10.73 12.51 9.29
CA SER A 107 -11.62 11.36 9.31
C SER A 107 -11.49 10.61 7.99
N TYR A 108 -10.85 9.43 8.04
CA TYR A 108 -11.32 8.34 7.19
C TYR A 108 -12.74 8.09 7.64
N ASP A 109 -13.71 8.45 6.81
CA ASP A 109 -15.09 8.61 7.22
C ASP A 109 -15.55 7.56 8.24
N LEU A 110 -16.03 8.07 9.38
CA LEU A 110 -16.95 7.37 10.26
C LEU A 110 -18.35 7.24 9.61
N ASP A 111 -18.45 7.33 8.28
CA ASP A 111 -19.67 7.14 7.51
C ASP A 111 -19.88 5.66 7.15
N ALA A 112 -19.71 4.79 8.14
CA ALA A 112 -20.22 3.42 8.13
C ALA A 112 -21.19 3.14 9.30
N ASP A 113 -21.65 4.19 10.01
CA ASP A 113 -22.68 4.11 11.06
C ASP A 113 -23.94 4.92 10.65
N GLN A 114 -24.51 4.59 9.49
CA GLN A 114 -25.79 5.18 9.08
C GLN A 114 -26.69 4.20 8.33
N ASP A 115 -26.87 2.97 8.86
CA ASP A 115 -28.13 2.20 8.65
C ASP A 115 -28.35 1.10 9.70
N TYR A 116 -28.36 1.45 10.99
CA TYR A 116 -29.09 0.69 12.02
C TYR A 116 -30.18 1.58 12.61
N ALA A 117 -31.01 2.17 11.75
CA ALA A 117 -32.29 2.71 12.20
C ALA A 117 -33.23 1.53 12.49
N GLU A 118 -33.27 1.15 13.77
CA GLU A 118 -34.46 0.66 14.47
C GLU A 118 -35.32 -0.39 13.74
N THR A 119 -34.99 -1.67 13.95
CA THR A 119 -36.08 -2.59 14.27
C THR A 119 -36.62 -2.18 15.65
N GLU A 120 -37.79 -1.53 15.69
CA GLU A 120 -38.85 -1.68 16.70
C GLU A 120 -39.86 -0.51 16.60
N GLN A 121 -41.15 -0.88 16.62
CA GLN A 121 -42.37 -0.07 16.82
C GLN A 121 -43.04 0.59 15.60
N LEU A 122 -43.89 -0.19 14.92
CA LEU A 122 -45.36 -0.09 15.01
C LEU A 122 -46.08 -1.27 14.34
#